data_AF-A0A496R343-F1
#
_entry.id   AF-A0A496R343-F1
#
_cell.length_a   1.000
_cell.length_b   1.000
_cell.length_c   1.000
_cell.angle_alpha   90.00
_cell.angle_beta   90.00
_cell.angle_gamma   90.00
#
_symmetry.space_group_name_H-M   'P 1'
#
loop_
_entity.id
_entity.type
_entity.pdbx_description
1 polymer ?
#
loop_
_entity_poly.entity_id
_entity_poly.type
_entity_poly.pdbx_seq_one_letter_code
_entity_poly.pdbx_strand_id
1 'polypeptide(L)' 'MIDVYRDREIETMDREALAALQLLRFKKAVKTALKTPFYKDRLNGVGIKSAEDLKSLKDIQKIPFTTKEDLRAAYPYG' A
#
# COMPACT_ATOMS: atom_id res chain seq x y z
N MET A 1 33.12 -9.00 16.09
CA MET A 1 31.97 -9.73 15.54
C MET A 1 31.46 -8.90 14.38
N ILE A 2 31.50 -9.40 13.15
CA ILE A 2 31.02 -8.67 11.97
C ILE A 2 29.49 -8.69 12.02
N ASP A 3 28.85 -7.52 11.95
CA ASP A 3 27.40 -7.47 11.84
C ASP A 3 26.99 -7.91 10.44
N VAL A 4 26.10 -8.91 10.36
CA VAL A 4 25.70 -9.57 9.11
C VAL A 4 24.58 -8.78 8.42
N TYR A 5 23.90 -7.90 9.16
CA TYR A 5 22.75 -7.14 8.69
C TYR A 5 23.15 -5.73 8.26
N ARG A 6 22.57 -5.24 7.15
CA ARG A 6 22.83 -3.87 6.68
C ARG A 6 22.03 -2.85 7.51
N ASP A 7 20.79 -3.20 7.84
CA ASP A 7 19.88 -2.42 8.69
C ASP A 7 19.23 -3.35 9.72
N ARG A 8 19.98 -3.63 10.79
CA ARG A 8 19.61 -4.62 11.81
C ARG A 8 18.25 -4.34 12.45
N GLU A 9 17.90 -3.08 12.67
CA GLU A 9 16.61 -2.72 13.29
C GLU A 9 15.41 -3.16 12.44
N ILE A 10 15.52 -3.04 11.11
CA ILE A 10 14.46 -3.46 10.18
C ILE A 10 14.56 -4.96 9.89
N GLU A 11 15.76 -5.47 9.65
CA GLU A 11 15.99 -6.85 9.22
C GLU A 11 15.70 -7.87 10.33
N THR A 12 15.87 -7.50 11.60
CA THR A 12 15.57 -8.36 12.75
C THR A 12 14.33 -7.92 13.54
N MET A 13 13.49 -7.06 12.95
CA MET A 13 12.28 -6.56 13.59
C MET A 13 11.32 -7.72 13.95
N ASP A 14 10.71 -7.65 15.13
CA ASP A 14 9.67 -8.60 15.51
C ASP A 14 8.47 -8.56 14.53
N ARG A 15 7.77 -9.69 14.40
CA ARG A 15 6.65 -9.84 13.46
C ARG A 15 5.51 -8.86 13.73
N GLU A 16 5.18 -8.57 14.99
CA GLU A 16 4.12 -7.63 15.34
C GLU A 16 4.52 -6.19 14.98
N ALA A 17 5.75 -5.81 15.30
CA ALA A 17 6.31 -4.50 14.95
C ALA A 17 6.39 -4.33 13.42
N LEU A 18 6.79 -5.37 12.69
CA LEU A 18 6.84 -5.36 11.24
C LEU A 18 5.45 -5.21 10.62
N ALA A 19 4.45 -5.92 11.15
CA ALA A 19 3.06 -5.80 10.68
C ALA A 19 2.48 -4.40 10.94
N ALA A 20 2.78 -3.80 12.09
CA ALA A 20 2.38 -2.43 12.40
C ALA A 20 3.04 -1.42 11.43
N LEU A 21 4.33 -1.58 11.15
CA LEU A 21 5.07 -0.76 10.18
C LEU A 21 4.49 -0.92 8.77
N GLN A 22 4.18 -2.15 8.35
CA GLN A 22 3.55 -2.43 7.06
C GLN A 22 2.18 -1.75 6.96
N LEU A 23 1.35 -1.81 8.00
CA LEU A 23 0.03 -1.17 7.99
C LEU A 23 0.14 0.35 7.90
N LEU A 24 1.08 0.95 8.64
CA LEU A 24 1.37 2.38 8.57
C LEU A 24 1.77 2.79 7.14
N ARG A 25 2.70 2.04 6.53
CA ARG A 25 3.18 2.31 5.16
C ARG A 25 2.09 2.05 4.11
N PHE A 26 1.27 1.03 4.30
CA PHE A 26 0.15 0.72 3.42
C PHE A 26 -0.88 1.86 3.39
N LYS A 27 -1.26 2.38 4.56
CA LYS A 27 -2.12 3.58 4.66
C LYS A 27 -1.52 4.78 3.95
N LYS A 28 -0.22 5.03 4.13
CA LYS A 28 0.50 6.12 3.46
C LYS A 28 0.50 5.94 1.93
N ALA A 29 0.70 4.72 1.45
CA ALA A 29 0.67 4.41 0.02
C ALA A 29 -0.72 4.67 -0.58
N VAL A 30 -1.78 4.18 0.05
CA VAL A 30 -3.16 4.43 -0.40
C VAL A 30 -3.52 5.91 -0.36
N LYS A 31 -3.13 6.64 0.69
CA LYS A 31 -3.32 8.09 0.77
C LYS A 31 -2.67 8.81 -0.42
N THR A 32 -1.50 8.36 -0.87
CA THR A 32 -0.83 8.92 -2.04
C THR A 32 -1.53 8.50 -3.34
N ALA A 33 -1.92 7.23 -3.46
CA ALA A 33 -2.62 6.71 -4.64
C ALA A 33 -3.94 7.48 -4.90
N LEU A 34 -4.74 7.73 -3.85
CA LEU A 34 -5.99 8.49 -3.93
C LEU A 34 -5.85 9.93 -4.46
N LYS A 35 -4.64 10.46 -4.59
CA LYS A 35 -4.38 11.76 -5.23
C LYS A 35 -4.45 11.70 -6.76
N THR A 36 -4.29 10.52 -7.34
CA THR A 36 -4.41 10.30 -8.78
C THR A 36 -5.88 10.00 -9.15
N PRO A 37 -6.41 10.52 -10.26
CA PRO A 37 -7.77 10.20 -10.71
C PRO A 37 -7.97 8.69 -10.89
N PHE A 38 -6.97 8.01 -11.48
CA PHE A 38 -7.02 6.58 -11.75
C PHE A 38 -7.29 5.73 -10.49
N TYR A 39 -6.48 5.88 -9.44
CA TYR A 39 -6.69 5.13 -8.21
C TYR A 39 -7.87 5.65 -7.40
N LYS A 40 -8.20 6.95 -7.47
CA LYS A 40 -9.36 7.50 -6.78
C LYS A 40 -10.65 6.82 -7.24
N ASP A 41 -10.87 6.70 -8.55
CA ASP A 41 -12.09 6.10 -9.09
C ASP A 41 -12.15 4.60 -8.79
N ARG A 42 -11.02 3.90 -8.95
CA ARG A 42 -10.93 2.45 -8.68
C ARG A 42 -11.14 2.09 -7.22
N LEU A 43 -10.50 2.82 -6.30
CA LEU A 43 -10.58 2.55 -4.86
C LEU A 43 -11.95 2.96 -4.29
N ASN A 44 -12.53 4.06 -4.77
CA ASN A 44 -13.88 4.44 -4.41
C ASN A 44 -14.90 3.36 -4.81
N GLY A 45 -14.72 2.72 -5.97
CA GLY A 45 -15.56 1.63 -6.46
C GLY A 45 -15.60 0.40 -5.55
N VAL A 46 -14.57 0.20 -4.71
CA VAL A 46 -14.50 -0.88 -3.70
C VAL A 46 -14.68 -0.38 -2.26
N GLY A 47 -15.17 0.86 -2.10
CA GLY A 47 -15.50 1.44 -0.80
C GLY A 47 -14.30 2.01 0.00
N ILE A 48 -13.14 2.18 -0.63
CA ILE A 48 -11.96 2.79 -0.01
C ILE A 48 -11.86 4.25 -0.47
N LYS A 49 -12.32 5.18 0.37
CA LYS A 49 -12.35 6.62 0.08
C LYS A 49 -11.21 7.38 0.76
N SER A 50 -10.66 6.79 1.82
CA SER A 50 -9.66 7.35 2.71
C SER A 50 -8.70 6.27 3.17
N ALA A 51 -7.51 6.66 3.66
CA ALA A 51 -6.57 5.69 4.21
C ALA A 51 -7.05 5.10 5.55
N GLU A 52 -7.96 5.80 6.21
CA GLU A 52 -8.59 5.42 7.46
C GLU A 52 -9.59 4.25 7.29
N ASP A 53 -10.04 3.98 6.07
CA ASP A 53 -10.91 2.84 5.73
C ASP A 53 -10.16 1.50 5.83
N LEU A 54 -8.83 1.52 5.79
CA LEU A 54 -7.97 0.37 6.00
C LEU A 54 -7.75 0.15 7.50
N LYS A 55 -8.19 -1.00 8.02
CA LYS A 55 -8.07 -1.35 9.45
C LYS A 55 -6.99 -2.40 9.70
N SER A 56 -6.64 -3.19 8.70
CA SER A 56 -5.66 -4.27 8.81
C SER A 56 -4.94 -4.52 7.49
N LEU A 57 -3.85 -5.30 7.53
CA LEU A 57 -3.16 -5.76 6.31
C LEU A 57 -4.06 -6.64 5.43
N LYS A 58 -5.08 -7.29 5.99
CA LYS A 58 -6.03 -8.12 5.22
C LYS A 58 -6.91 -7.31 4.28
N ASP A 59 -7.09 -6.01 4.55
CA ASP A 59 -7.87 -5.12 3.69
C ASP A 59 -7.27 -4.95 2.28
N ILE A 60 -6.02 -5.37 2.07
CA ILE A 60 -5.42 -5.44 0.73
C ILE A 60 -6.24 -6.29 -0.23
N GLN A 61 -6.99 -7.29 0.26
CA GLN A 61 -7.86 -8.15 -0.55
C GLN A 61 -9.06 -7.40 -1.15
N LYS A 62 -9.42 -6.24 -0.59
CA LYS A 62 -10.47 -5.37 -1.14
C LYS A 62 -9.96 -4.59 -2.35
N ILE A 63 -8.64 -4.43 -2.48
CA ILE A 63 -8.03 -3.65 -3.56
C ILE A 63 -7.92 -4.54 -4.80
N PRO A 64 -8.57 -4.17 -5.92
CA PRO A 64 -8.43 -4.91 -7.16
C PRO A 64 -7.00 -4.79 -7.69
N PHE A 65 -6.48 -5.86 -8.27
CA PHE A 65 -5.17 -5.84 -8.93
C PHE A 65 -5.09 -4.76 -10.00
N THR A 66 -3.95 -4.08 -10.10
CA THR A 66 -3.65 -3.19 -11.22
C THR A 66 -3.13 -4.02 -12.39
N THR A 67 -3.85 -4.00 -13.52
CA THR A 67 -3.48 -4.75 -14.74
C THR A 67 -2.65 -3.90 -15.69
N LYS A 68 -2.07 -4.53 -16.71
CA LYS A 68 -1.33 -3.80 -17.75
C LYS A 68 -2.27 -2.96 -18.61
N GLU A 69 -3.50 -3.40 -18.80
CA GLU A 69 -4.56 -2.71 -19.53
C GLU A 69 -4.92 -1.41 -18.82
N ASP A 70 -5.03 -1.45 -17.50
CA ASP A 70 -5.27 -0.27 -16.66
C ASP A 70 -4.20 0.81 -16.85
N LEU A 71 -2.92 0.41 -16.83
CA LEU A 71 -1.80 1.34 -17.01
C LEU A 71 -1.77 1.97 -18.40
N ARG A 72 -2.19 1.22 -19.44
CA ARG A 72 -2.30 1.77 -20.80
C ARG A 72 -3.47 2.75 -20.91
N ALA A 73 -4.60 2.47 -20.27
CA ALA A 73 -5.77 3.34 -20.27
C ALA A 73 -5.50 4.68 -19.55
N ALA A 74 -4.62 4.67 -18.54
CA ALA A 74 -4.25 5.84 -17.78
C ALA A 74 -3.00 6.58 -18.33
N TYR A 75 -2.39 6.11 -19.42
CA TYR A 75 -1.24 6.79 -20.06
C TYR A 75 -1.57 8.24 -20.45
N PRO A 76 -0.61 9.20 -20.38
CA PRO A 76 0.78 9.06 -19.94
C PRO A 76 1.03 9.35 -18.44
N TYR A 77 0.03 9.81 -17.70
CA TYR A 77 0.20 10.38 -16.35
C TYR A 77 -0.61 9.68 -15.25
N GLY A 78 -1.19 8.53 -15.57
CA GLY A 78 -2.04 7.71 -14.71
C GLY A 78 -1.46 7.37 -13.36
#